data_AF-A0A9D6M2J8-F1
#
_entry.id   AF-A0A9D6M2J8-F1
#
_cell.length_a   1.000
_cell.length_b   1.000
_cell.length_c   1.000
_cell.angle_alpha   90.00
_cell.angle_beta   90.00
_cell.angle_gamma   90.00
#
_symmetry.space_group_name_H-M   'P 1'
#
loop_
_entity.id
_entity.type
_entity.pdbx_description
1 polymer ?
#
loop_
_entity_poly.entity_id
_entity_poly.type
_entity_poly.pdbx_seq_one_letter_code
_entity_poly.pdbx_strand_id
1 'polypeptide(L)'
;GGWGFLIGDEGSAYDLARRALNAITQAADGRGEKTRMVEMILQFWKLKAPMEIIPRVYRSDLKPAEFAQLAPLVLRAAEAGDAVAREIISDAARELALAIFAVARALRFAEEKIPLALAGGLLLGAELLQKELWARLKENFAPIALVREPVVGAVKIARELARP
;
A
#
# COMPACT_ATOMS: atom_id res chain seq x y z
N GLY A 1 10.48 -1.46 0.52
CA GLY A 1 10.97 -0.10 0.87
C GLY A 1 11.32 0.68 -0.38
N GLY A 2 11.63 1.98 -0.25
CA GLY A 2 11.58 3.01 -1.32
C GLY A 2 12.60 2.95 -2.46
N TRP A 3 12.86 1.76 -3.01
CA TRP A 3 13.69 1.53 -4.19
C TRP A 3 12.93 1.74 -5.52
N GLY A 4 11.76 2.36 -5.45
CA GLY A 4 10.87 2.60 -6.56
C GLY A 4 9.99 1.39 -6.91
N PHE A 5 8.97 1.64 -7.72
CA PHE A 5 7.87 0.72 -7.99
C PHE A 5 8.24 -0.60 -8.68
N LEU A 6 9.45 -0.69 -9.26
CA LEU A 6 9.87 -1.88 -10.01
C LEU A 6 10.43 -2.99 -9.10
N ILE A 7 11.14 -2.60 -8.04
CA ILE A 7 11.89 -3.51 -7.14
C ILE A 7 11.68 -3.16 -5.66
N GLY A 8 10.59 -2.47 -5.35
CA GLY A 8 10.26 -2.00 -4.03
C GLY A 8 8.83 -1.45 -3.97
N ASP A 9 8.62 -0.47 -3.11
CA ASP A 9 7.32 0.15 -2.84
C ASP A 9 6.22 -0.84 -2.40
N GLU A 10 6.60 -1.92 -1.71
CA GLU A 10 5.65 -2.86 -1.12
C GLU A 10 4.69 -2.13 -0.16
N GLY A 11 3.40 -2.44 -0.28
CA GLY A 11 2.34 -1.76 0.47
C GLY A 11 1.94 -0.37 -0.05
N SER A 12 2.53 0.09 -1.16
CA SER A 12 2.10 1.32 -1.85
C SER A 12 0.83 1.11 -2.69
N ALA A 13 0.24 2.21 -3.17
CA ALA A 13 -0.88 2.16 -4.12
C ALA A 13 -0.51 1.44 -5.42
N TYR A 14 0.74 1.58 -5.88
CA TYR A 14 1.22 0.87 -7.04
C TYR A 14 1.30 -0.64 -6.80
N ASP A 15 1.79 -1.05 -5.62
CA ASP A 15 1.87 -2.47 -5.25
C ASP A 15 0.47 -3.10 -5.13
N LEU A 16 -0.49 -2.42 -4.50
CA LEU A 16 -1.90 -2.87 -4.47
C LEU A 16 -2.46 -3.08 -5.88
N ALA A 17 -2.26 -2.09 -6.77
CA ALA A 17 -2.71 -2.18 -8.15
C ALA A 17 -2.08 -3.38 -8.88
N ARG A 18 -0.76 -3.59 -8.71
CA ARG A 18 -0.03 -4.68 -9.34
C ARG A 18 -0.52 -6.03 -8.86
N ARG A 19 -0.71 -6.20 -7.55
CA ARG A 19 -1.26 -7.42 -6.95
C ARG A 19 -2.68 -7.70 -7.44
N ALA A 20 -3.51 -6.66 -7.60
CA ALA A 20 -4.86 -6.81 -8.13
C ALA A 20 -4.87 -7.31 -9.57
N LEU A 21 -4.02 -6.77 -10.46
CA LEU A 21 -3.93 -7.27 -11.84
C LEU A 21 -3.39 -8.70 -11.92
N ASN A 22 -2.43 -9.06 -11.06
CA ASN A 22 -1.96 -10.44 -10.94
C ASN A 22 -3.08 -11.39 -10.48
N ALA A 23 -3.90 -10.97 -9.52
CA ALA A 23 -5.04 -11.77 -9.07
C ALA A 23 -6.12 -11.91 -10.15
N ILE A 24 -6.40 -10.84 -10.91
CA ILE A 24 -7.38 -10.87 -12.01
C ILE A 24 -6.92 -11.81 -13.13
N THR A 25 -5.64 -11.75 -13.51
CA THR A 25 -5.10 -12.66 -14.54
C THR A 25 -5.12 -14.11 -14.06
N GLN A 26 -4.79 -14.37 -12.79
CA GLN A 26 -4.94 -15.70 -12.18
C GLN A 26 -6.39 -16.21 -12.21
N ALA A 27 -7.35 -15.36 -11.87
CA ALA A 27 -8.78 -15.70 -11.91
C ALA A 27 -9.24 -15.98 -13.36
N ALA A 28 -8.78 -15.19 -14.33
CA ALA A 28 -9.08 -15.38 -15.75
C ALA A 28 -8.51 -16.69 -16.32
N ASP A 29 -7.33 -17.11 -15.86
CA ASP A 29 -6.71 -18.39 -16.21
C ASP A 29 -7.40 -19.59 -15.52
N GLY A 30 -8.31 -19.36 -14.57
CA GLY A 30 -8.95 -20.40 -13.75
C GLY A 30 -8.04 -21.00 -12.66
N ARG A 31 -6.91 -20.35 -12.36
CA ARG A 31 -5.94 -20.78 -11.32
C ARG A 31 -6.00 -19.96 -10.04
N GLY A 32 -6.79 -18.89 -10.02
CA GLY A 32 -7.03 -18.05 -8.86
C GLY A 32 -8.51 -18.00 -8.50
N GLU A 33 -8.79 -17.53 -7.28
CA GLU A 33 -10.14 -17.35 -6.78
C GLU A 33 -10.92 -16.29 -7.57
N LYS A 34 -12.24 -16.43 -7.61
CA LYS A 34 -13.11 -15.42 -8.22
C LYS A 34 -13.06 -14.13 -7.40
N THR A 35 -12.88 -13.00 -8.08
CA THR A 35 -12.80 -11.67 -7.45
C THR A 35 -13.66 -10.65 -8.18
N ARG A 36 -14.32 -9.78 -7.41
CA ARG A 36 -15.08 -8.60 -7.88
C ARG A 36 -14.17 -7.59 -8.56
N MET A 37 -12.86 -7.62 -8.27
CA MET A 37 -11.89 -6.71 -8.88
C MET A 37 -11.85 -6.83 -10.41
N VAL A 38 -12.19 -8.00 -10.98
CA VAL A 38 -12.23 -8.20 -12.45
C VAL A 38 -13.16 -7.17 -13.09
N GLU A 39 -14.43 -7.17 -12.70
CA GLU A 39 -15.43 -6.27 -13.28
C GLU A 39 -15.12 -4.80 -12.99
N MET A 40 -14.66 -4.50 -11.77
CA MET A 40 -14.35 -3.13 -11.35
C MET A 40 -13.22 -2.50 -12.17
N ILE A 41 -12.14 -3.25 -12.42
CA ILE A 41 -10.98 -2.75 -13.19
C ILE A 41 -11.29 -2.68 -14.68
N LEU A 42 -12.01 -3.67 -15.23
CA LEU A 42 -12.45 -3.61 -16.63
C LEU A 42 -13.34 -2.38 -16.88
N GLN A 43 -14.28 -2.09 -15.99
CA GLN A 43 -15.11 -0.88 -16.07
C GLN A 43 -14.27 0.40 -15.96
N PHE A 44 -13.34 0.46 -15.01
CA PHE A 44 -12.48 1.64 -14.80
C PHE A 44 -11.63 1.97 -16.03
N TRP A 45 -11.04 0.95 -16.66
CA TRP A 45 -10.24 1.11 -17.87
C TRP A 45 -11.02 1.00 -19.18
N LYS A 46 -12.35 0.85 -19.12
CA LYS A 46 -13.24 0.68 -20.28
C LYS A 46 -12.83 -0.49 -21.19
N LEU A 47 -12.40 -1.59 -20.58
CA LEU A 47 -12.01 -2.83 -21.23
C LEU A 47 -13.20 -3.79 -21.28
N LYS A 48 -13.26 -4.66 -22.29
CA LYS A 48 -14.37 -5.62 -22.46
C LYS A 48 -14.07 -6.99 -21.88
N ALA A 49 -12.80 -7.36 -21.75
CA ALA A 49 -12.39 -8.68 -21.28
C ALA A 49 -11.04 -8.64 -20.54
N PRO A 50 -10.77 -9.59 -19.62
CA PRO A 50 -9.49 -9.67 -18.90
C PRO A 50 -8.25 -9.71 -19.82
N MET A 51 -8.35 -10.33 -20.99
CA MET A 51 -7.27 -10.39 -21.97
C MET A 51 -6.81 -9.01 -22.48
N GLU A 52 -7.66 -7.99 -22.41
CA GLU A 52 -7.32 -6.62 -22.81
C GLU A 52 -6.46 -5.88 -21.77
N ILE A 53 -6.27 -6.45 -20.57
CA ILE A 53 -5.38 -5.90 -19.53
C ILE A 53 -3.93 -5.91 -20.00
N ILE A 54 -3.49 -6.97 -20.70
CA ILE A 54 -2.13 -7.10 -21.20
C ILE A 54 -1.75 -5.90 -22.08
N PRO A 55 -2.42 -5.63 -23.21
CA PRO A 55 -2.08 -4.47 -24.03
C PRO A 55 -2.26 -3.16 -23.26
N ARG A 56 -3.22 -3.05 -22.33
CA ARG A 56 -3.38 -1.83 -21.51
C ARG A 56 -2.15 -1.53 -20.65
N VAL A 57 -1.58 -2.55 -20.00
CA VAL A 57 -0.41 -2.43 -19.10
C VAL A 57 0.88 -2.13 -19.86
N TYR A 58 1.05 -2.71 -21.05
CA TYR A 58 2.26 -2.52 -21.86
C TYR A 58 2.25 -1.28 -22.75
N ARG A 59 1.18 -0.48 -22.77
CA ARG A 59 1.18 0.79 -23.48
C ARG A 59 2.08 1.81 -22.78
N SER A 60 2.89 2.51 -23.59
CA SER A 60 3.82 3.55 -23.12
C SER A 60 3.14 4.77 -22.50
N ASP A 61 1.84 4.96 -22.73
CA ASP A 61 1.06 6.08 -22.16
C ASP A 61 0.58 5.80 -20.73
N LEU A 62 0.66 4.56 -20.23
CA LEU A 62 0.29 4.24 -18.86
C LEU A 62 1.34 4.74 -17.88
N LYS A 63 1.04 5.84 -17.19
CA LYS A 63 1.93 6.41 -16.16
C LYS A 63 1.77 5.64 -14.84
N PRO A 64 2.84 5.51 -14.03
CA PRO A 64 2.74 4.88 -12.70
C PRO A 64 1.66 5.48 -11.80
N ALA A 65 1.42 6.79 -11.91
CA ALA A 65 0.35 7.47 -11.19
C ALA A 65 -1.05 7.01 -11.63
N GLU A 66 -1.27 6.74 -12.91
CA GLU A 66 -2.53 6.19 -13.41
C GLU A 66 -2.70 4.73 -13.00
N PHE A 67 -1.62 3.95 -13.02
CA PHE A 67 -1.62 2.59 -12.52
C PHE A 67 -2.02 2.51 -11.04
N ALA A 68 -1.48 3.41 -10.21
CA ALA A 68 -1.82 3.51 -8.78
C ALA A 68 -3.29 3.91 -8.51
N GLN A 69 -4.01 4.47 -9.49
CA GLN A 69 -5.46 4.77 -9.33
C GLN A 69 -6.34 3.51 -9.27
N LEU A 70 -5.78 2.32 -9.48
CA LEU A 70 -6.48 1.07 -9.22
C LEU A 70 -6.57 0.72 -7.73
N ALA A 71 -5.69 1.25 -6.88
CA ALA A 71 -5.68 0.91 -5.45
C ALA A 71 -7.02 1.20 -4.73
N PRO A 72 -7.70 2.34 -4.97
CA PRO A 72 -9.05 2.56 -4.44
C PRO A 72 -10.08 1.50 -4.86
N LEU A 73 -9.90 0.83 -6.00
CA LEU A 73 -10.78 -0.27 -6.42
C LEU A 73 -10.56 -1.51 -5.56
N VAL A 74 -9.30 -1.79 -5.20
CA VAL A 74 -8.94 -2.87 -4.27
C VAL A 74 -9.57 -2.63 -2.90
N LEU A 75 -9.46 -1.41 -2.37
CA LEU A 75 -10.07 -1.03 -1.09
C LEU A 75 -11.59 -1.25 -1.12
N ARG A 76 -12.27 -0.72 -2.14
CA ARG A 76 -13.72 -0.89 -2.31
C ARG A 76 -14.14 -2.35 -2.44
N ALA A 77 -13.36 -3.17 -3.14
CA ALA A 77 -13.63 -4.60 -3.26
C ALA A 77 -13.53 -5.29 -1.89
N ALA A 78 -12.48 -4.98 -1.11
CA ALA A 78 -12.29 -5.55 0.22
C ALA A 78 -13.38 -5.15 1.21
N GLU A 79 -13.81 -3.88 1.17
CA GLU A 79 -14.95 -3.36 1.93
C GLU A 79 -16.25 -4.09 1.56
N ALA A 80 -16.43 -4.40 0.27
CA ALA A 80 -17.56 -5.18 -0.23
C ALA A 80 -17.46 -6.70 0.06
N GLY A 81 -16.47 -7.14 0.83
CA GLY A 81 -16.33 -8.53 1.27
C GLY A 81 -15.53 -9.44 0.32
N ASP A 82 -14.84 -8.88 -0.67
CA ASP A 82 -13.97 -9.66 -1.55
C ASP A 82 -12.75 -10.21 -0.78
N ALA A 83 -12.64 -11.54 -0.72
CA ALA A 83 -11.58 -12.22 0.03
C ALA A 83 -10.18 -11.96 -0.56
N VAL A 84 -10.06 -11.96 -1.88
CA VAL A 84 -8.79 -11.74 -2.58
C VAL A 84 -8.30 -10.31 -2.35
N ALA A 85 -9.20 -9.33 -2.41
CA ALA A 85 -8.86 -7.94 -2.13
C ALA A 85 -8.45 -7.73 -0.66
N ARG A 86 -9.12 -8.41 0.29
CA ARG A 86 -8.73 -8.38 1.71
C ARG A 86 -7.35 -8.98 1.94
N GLU A 87 -7.03 -10.08 1.26
CA GLU A 87 -5.71 -10.70 1.32
C GLU A 87 -4.63 -9.73 0.82
N ILE A 88 -4.86 -9.06 -0.32
CA ILE A 88 -3.94 -8.04 -0.85
C ILE A 88 -3.69 -6.92 0.17
N ILE A 89 -4.73 -6.44 0.86
CA ILE A 89 -4.58 -5.39 1.88
C ILE A 89 -3.84 -5.90 3.11
N SER A 90 -4.13 -7.12 3.56
CA SER A 90 -3.44 -7.69 4.72
C SER A 90 -1.95 -7.94 4.44
N ASP A 91 -1.62 -8.34 3.21
CA ASP A 91 -0.25 -8.45 2.72
C ASP A 91 0.45 -7.10 2.65
N ALA A 92 -0.22 -6.06 2.13
CA ALA A 92 0.31 -4.71 2.12
C ALA A 92 0.60 -4.20 3.54
N ALA A 93 -0.31 -4.43 4.48
CA ALA A 93 -0.11 -4.09 5.89
C ALA A 93 1.07 -4.86 6.50
N ARG A 94 1.25 -6.13 6.12
CA ARG A 94 2.40 -6.96 6.53
C ARG A 94 3.72 -6.37 6.06
N GLU A 95 3.81 -5.99 4.79
CA GLU A 95 5.04 -5.39 4.24
C GLU A 95 5.36 -4.03 4.88
N LEU A 96 4.35 -3.20 5.12
CA LEU A 96 4.52 -1.93 5.86
C LEU A 96 4.99 -2.17 7.29
N ALA A 97 4.42 -3.15 8.00
CA ALA A 97 4.86 -3.52 9.33
C ALA A 97 6.32 -4.01 9.33
N LEU A 98 6.70 -4.86 8.39
CA LEU A 98 8.08 -5.34 8.23
C LEU A 98 9.07 -4.18 8.00
N ALA A 99 8.69 -3.19 7.19
CA ALA A 99 9.52 -2.00 6.97
C ALA A 99 9.71 -1.19 8.26
N ILE A 100 8.64 -0.98 9.04
CA ILE A 100 8.70 -0.33 10.35
C ILE A 100 9.62 -1.12 11.30
N PHE A 101 9.48 -2.44 11.33
CA PHE A 101 10.28 -3.32 12.20
C PHE A 101 11.76 -3.33 11.83
N ALA A 102 12.08 -3.24 10.54
CA ALA A 102 13.44 -3.14 10.06
C ALA A 102 14.11 -1.85 10.56
N VAL A 103 13.43 -0.70 10.42
CA VAL A 103 13.96 0.60 10.86
C VAL A 103 14.07 0.67 12.38
N ALA A 104 13.04 0.24 13.09
CA ALA A 104 13.02 0.28 14.56
C ALA A 104 14.16 -0.54 15.18
N ARG A 105 14.43 -1.75 14.64
CA ARG A 105 15.58 -2.57 15.05
C ARG A 105 16.91 -1.92 14.72
N ALA A 106 17.05 -1.37 13.51
CA ALA A 106 18.28 -0.71 13.08
C ALA A 106 18.64 0.50 13.96
N LEU A 107 17.64 1.27 14.38
CA LEU A 107 17.80 2.42 15.28
C LEU A 107 17.86 2.06 16.77
N ARG A 108 17.77 0.76 17.11
CA ARG A 108 17.77 0.24 18.49
C ARG A 108 16.77 0.98 19.39
N PHE A 109 15.56 1.23 18.89
CA PHE A 109 14.48 1.68 19.77
C PHE A 109 14.19 0.58 20.80
N ALA A 110 14.71 0.75 22.01
CA ALA A 110 14.65 -0.21 23.10
C ALA A 110 13.47 0.13 24.02
N GLU A 111 12.40 -0.66 23.95
CA GLU A 111 11.19 -0.67 24.80
C GLU A 111 10.41 0.65 25.02
N GLU A 112 10.97 1.81 24.66
CA GLU A 112 10.30 3.09 24.62
C GLU A 112 9.31 3.17 23.45
N LYS A 113 8.37 4.11 23.56
CA LYS A 113 7.34 4.28 22.53
C LYS A 113 7.96 4.70 21.20
N ILE A 114 7.69 3.95 20.15
CA ILE A 114 8.25 4.27 18.83
C ILE A 114 7.50 5.44 18.21
N PRO A 115 8.19 6.55 17.87
CA PRO A 115 7.58 7.62 17.14
C PRO A 115 7.30 7.16 15.70
N LEU A 116 6.02 7.08 15.33
CA LEU A 116 5.59 6.72 13.99
C LEU A 116 4.77 7.86 13.40
N ALA A 117 5.16 8.36 12.22
CA ALA A 117 4.33 9.23 11.42
C ALA A 117 3.74 8.43 10.25
N LEU A 118 2.46 8.64 9.96
CA LEU A 118 1.83 8.09 8.76
C LEU A 118 1.78 9.17 7.68
N ALA A 119 2.11 8.80 6.45
CA ALA A 119 2.10 9.69 5.30
C ALA A 119 1.68 8.94 4.03
N GLY A 120 1.28 9.70 3.01
CA GLY A 120 0.88 9.18 1.71
C GLY A 120 -0.64 8.98 1.58
N GLY A 121 -1.18 9.28 0.40
CA GLY A 121 -2.63 9.32 0.16
C GLY A 121 -3.33 7.98 0.39
N LEU A 122 -2.68 6.86 0.05
CA LEU A 122 -3.24 5.53 0.32
C LEU A 122 -3.37 5.28 1.82
N LEU A 123 -2.26 5.40 2.56
CA LEU A 123 -2.23 5.04 3.96
C LEU A 123 -3.13 5.95 4.80
N LEU A 124 -3.18 7.25 4.49
CA LEU A 124 -4.04 8.21 5.16
C LEU A 124 -5.52 8.04 4.79
N GLY A 125 -5.84 7.58 3.57
CA GLY A 125 -7.21 7.43 3.08
C GLY A 125 -7.82 6.04 3.22
N ALA A 126 -7.06 5.02 3.64
CA ALA A 126 -7.50 3.63 3.69
C ALA A 126 -7.63 3.12 5.13
N GLU A 127 -8.82 3.27 5.72
CA GLU A 127 -9.10 2.82 7.10
C GLU A 127 -8.82 1.34 7.31
N LEU A 128 -9.19 0.49 6.35
CA LEU A 128 -8.95 -0.95 6.42
C LEU A 128 -7.45 -1.27 6.45
N LEU A 129 -6.64 -0.61 5.62
CA LEU A 129 -5.19 -0.78 5.62
C LEU A 129 -4.57 -0.32 6.93
N GLN A 130 -5.01 0.83 7.47
CA GLN A 130 -4.55 1.30 8.77
C GLN A 130 -4.91 0.31 9.87
N LYS A 131 -6.14 -0.22 9.89
CA LYS A 131 -6.58 -1.20 10.88
C LYS A 131 -5.71 -2.46 10.87
N GLU A 132 -5.47 -3.03 9.69
CA GLU A 132 -4.60 -4.19 9.52
C GLU A 132 -3.15 -3.89 9.95
N LEU A 133 -2.63 -2.72 9.59
CA LEU A 133 -1.31 -2.28 10.03
C LEU A 133 -1.24 -2.18 11.57
N TRP A 134 -2.20 -1.50 12.20
CA TRP A 134 -2.23 -1.34 13.65
C TRP A 134 -2.35 -2.68 14.40
N ALA A 135 -3.12 -3.64 13.87
CA ALA A 135 -3.21 -4.97 14.45
C ALA A 135 -1.83 -5.64 14.49
N ARG A 136 -1.11 -5.62 13.36
CA ARG A 136 0.23 -6.22 13.23
C ARG A 136 1.29 -5.53 14.11
N LEU A 137 1.20 -4.20 14.23
CA LEU A 137 2.12 -3.44 15.08
C LEU A 137 1.91 -3.75 16.57
N LYS A 138 0.65 -3.92 17.02
CA LYS A 138 0.33 -4.27 18.41
C LYS A 138 0.85 -5.65 18.83
N GLU A 139 0.89 -6.60 17.91
CA GLU A 139 1.36 -7.96 18.19
C GLU A 139 2.87 -8.06 18.42
N ASN A 140 3.65 -7.13 17.87
CA ASN A 140 5.10 -7.30 17.71
C ASN A 140 5.96 -6.17 18.29
N PHE A 141 5.37 -5.07 18.81
CA PHE A 141 6.14 -3.90 19.25
C PHE A 141 5.74 -3.31 20.60
N ALA A 142 6.69 -2.56 21.18
CA ALA A 142 6.45 -1.56 22.22
C ALA A 142 5.38 -0.54 21.77
N PRO A 143 4.67 0.12 22.70
CA PRO A 143 3.55 0.99 22.35
C PRO A 143 3.95 2.10 21.36
N ILE A 144 3.22 2.26 20.25
CA ILE A 144 3.53 3.30 19.26
C ILE A 144 3.08 4.69 19.74
N ALA A 145 3.95 5.68 19.56
CA ALA A 145 3.61 7.10 19.69
C ALA A 145 3.36 7.70 18.30
N LEU A 146 2.10 7.96 17.97
CA LEU A 146 1.75 8.58 16.68
C LEU A 146 2.19 10.05 16.64
N VAL A 147 3.01 10.39 15.64
CA VAL A 147 3.44 11.75 15.34
C VAL A 147 2.45 12.37 14.33
N ARG A 148 1.64 13.32 14.80
CA ARG A 148 0.57 13.94 13.99
C ARG A 148 1.06 14.99 13.01
N GLU A 149 2.12 15.71 13.36
CA GLU A 149 2.64 16.81 12.55
C GLU A 149 4.12 16.57 12.21
N PRO A 150 4.43 15.59 11.34
CA PRO A 150 5.81 15.31 10.96
C PRO A 150 6.51 16.51 10.30
N VAL A 151 5.74 17.43 9.70
CA VAL A 151 6.23 18.69 9.12
C VAL A 151 6.94 19.59 10.14
N VAL A 152 6.55 19.54 11.42
CA VAL A 152 7.23 20.29 12.49
C VAL A 152 8.68 19.81 12.66
N GLY A 153 8.95 18.53 12.40
CA GLY A 153 10.31 17.99 12.38
C GLY A 153 11.17 18.67 11.33
N ALA A 154 10.65 18.88 10.12
CA ALA A 154 11.38 19.56 9.05
C ALA A 154 11.72 21.02 9.42
N VAL A 155 10.79 21.75 10.03
CA VAL A 155 11.02 23.13 10.50
C VAL A 155 12.11 23.18 11.57
N LYS A 156 12.11 22.22 12.51
CA LYS A 156 13.15 22.12 13.56
C LYS A 156 14.54 21.88 12.96
N ILE A 157 14.65 20.94 12.01
CA ILE A 157 15.90 20.65 11.29
C ILE A 157 16.40 21.90 10.56
N ALA A 158 15.51 22.59 9.82
CA ALA A 158 15.89 23.81 9.09
C ALA A 158 16.42 24.91 10.04
N ARG A 159 15.79 25.08 11.21
CA ARG A 159 16.23 26.05 12.21
C ARG A 159 17.60 25.69 12.82
N GLU A 160 17.87 24.42 13.04
CA GLU A 160 19.18 23.97 13.55
C GLU A 160 20.29 24.19 12.52
N LEU A 161 20.02 23.91 11.24
CA LEU A 161 20.96 24.15 10.14
C LEU A 161 21.21 25.64 9.86
N ALA A 162 20.27 26.52 10.23
CA ALA A 162 20.39 27.97 10.07
C ALA A 162 21.07 28.67 11.25
N ARG A 163 21.48 27.94 12.30
CA ARG A 163 22.27 28.52 13.40
C ARG A 163 23.72 28.71 12.93
N PRO A 164 24.29 29.92 13.04
CA PRO A 164 25.66 30.21 12.64
C PRO A 164 26.70 29.54 13.55
#